data_AF-M2ALG9-F1
#
_entry.id   AF-M2ALG9-F1
#
_cell.length_a   1.000
_cell.length_b   1.000
_cell.length_c   1.000
_cell.angle_alpha   90.00
_cell.angle_beta   90.00
_cell.angle_gamma   90.00
#
_symmetry.space_group_name_H-M   'P 1'
#
loop_
_entity.id
_entity.type
_entity.pdbx_description
1 polymer ?
#
loop_
_entity_poly.entity_id
_entity_poly.type
_entity_poly.pdbx_seq_one_letter_code
_entity_poly.pdbx_strand_id
1 'polypeptide(L)'
;MAGVTVTAGAGTALSYEVGIILSVDKQGNYQIGSYQISGGGFFAGLGASAVASISLAPYAQKIADMNGTTETLGGSYSKAFFTAGADVNIPLEGSIWNSYISFHIGVTVKTPLPIEVHALTTTTTTQLYGEGKSRSEAWNKAVKNGLLKNLPSDAIKHFKRAYMEHFKEDFNLD
;
A
#
# COMPACT_ATOMS: atom_id res chain seq x y z
N MET A 1 -7.89 3.56 -2.97
CA MET A 1 -6.51 3.88 -2.58
C MET A 1 -5.62 3.64 -3.78
N ALA A 2 -4.63 4.47 -4.02
CA ALA A 2 -3.64 4.26 -5.07
C ALA A 2 -2.27 4.72 -4.57
N GLY A 3 -1.26 3.86 -4.70
CA GLY A 3 0.04 4.09 -4.08
C GLY A 3 1.15 3.24 -4.67
N VAL A 4 2.30 3.29 -4.02
CA VAL A 4 3.46 2.46 -4.30
C VAL A 4 3.68 1.56 -3.10
N THR A 5 3.71 0.25 -3.35
CA THR A 5 4.02 -0.77 -2.36
C THR A 5 5.42 -1.29 -2.62
N VAL A 6 6.11 -1.52 -1.54
CA VAL A 6 7.42 -2.12 -1.50
C VAL A 6 7.32 -3.32 -0.57
N THR A 7 7.74 -4.47 -1.07
CA THR A 7 7.77 -5.71 -0.28
C THR A 7 9.14 -6.35 -0.42
N ALA A 8 9.70 -6.82 0.69
CA ALA A 8 10.93 -7.61 0.70
C ALA A 8 10.78 -8.77 1.70
N GLY A 9 11.16 -9.99 1.29
CA GLY A 9 11.02 -11.15 2.16
C GLY A 9 11.72 -12.43 1.70
N ALA A 10 12.03 -13.27 2.69
CA ALA A 10 12.62 -14.60 2.57
C ALA A 10 12.16 -15.46 3.76
N GLY A 11 11.06 -16.22 3.62
CA GLY A 11 10.41 -16.93 4.73
C GLY A 11 9.57 -16.01 5.65
N THR A 12 10.10 -14.83 5.95
CA THR A 12 9.38 -13.69 6.55
C THR A 12 9.43 -12.50 5.60
N ALA A 13 8.40 -11.67 5.56
CA ALA A 13 8.41 -10.44 4.78
C ALA A 13 8.11 -9.19 5.61
N LEU A 14 8.64 -8.08 5.12
CA LEU A 14 8.23 -6.73 5.47
C LEU A 14 7.59 -6.09 4.24
N SER A 15 6.46 -5.42 4.45
CA SER A 15 5.78 -4.65 3.42
C SER A 15 5.53 -3.23 3.90
N TYR A 16 5.69 -2.29 2.99
CA TYR A 16 5.43 -0.88 3.21
C TYR A 16 4.76 -0.31 1.96
N GLU A 17 3.60 0.33 2.12
CA GLU A 17 2.88 1.01 1.06
C GLU A 17 2.57 2.44 1.46
N VAL A 18 2.65 3.35 0.50
CA VAL A 18 2.16 4.71 0.67
C VAL A 18 1.46 5.19 -0.58
N GLY A 19 0.40 5.97 -0.41
CA GLY A 19 -0.22 6.65 -1.52
C GLY A 19 -1.29 7.65 -1.16
N ILE A 20 -2.15 7.89 -2.13
CA ILE A 20 -3.32 8.76 -2.03
C ILE A 20 -4.57 7.90 -1.81
N ILE A 21 -5.38 8.31 -0.85
CA ILE A 21 -6.71 7.73 -0.62
C ILE A 21 -7.79 8.72 -1.04
N LEU A 22 -8.80 8.19 -1.72
CA LEU A 22 -10.02 8.89 -2.10
C LEU A 22 -11.20 8.11 -1.53
N SER A 23 -12.17 8.80 -0.95
CA SER A 23 -13.42 8.23 -0.45
C SER A 23 -14.59 9.18 -0.75
N VAL A 24 -15.80 8.62 -0.81
CA VAL A 24 -17.05 9.38 -0.85
C VAL A 24 -17.84 8.98 0.38
N ASP A 25 -18.18 9.94 1.23
CA ASP A 25 -18.92 9.66 2.46
C ASP A 25 -20.41 9.40 2.20
N LYS A 26 -21.11 8.96 3.26
CA LYS A 26 -22.56 8.70 3.21
C LYS A 26 -23.39 9.94 2.86
N GLN A 27 -22.85 11.14 3.06
CA GLN A 27 -23.48 12.41 2.72
C GLN A 27 -23.14 12.87 1.30
N GLY A 28 -22.33 12.10 0.56
CA GLY A 28 -21.88 12.40 -0.80
C GLY A 28 -20.69 13.35 -0.87
N ASN A 29 -20.02 13.64 0.24
CA ASN A 29 -18.82 14.47 0.25
C ASN A 29 -17.60 13.64 -0.17
N TYR A 30 -16.76 14.24 -1.00
CA TYR A 30 -15.49 13.68 -1.41
C TYR A 30 -14.44 13.97 -0.34
N GLN A 31 -13.70 12.94 0.06
CA GLN A 31 -12.56 13.02 0.96
C GLN A 31 -11.29 12.60 0.20
N ILE A 32 -10.24 13.39 0.37
CA ILE A 32 -8.92 13.15 -0.22
C ILE A 32 -7.87 13.24 0.87
N GLY A 33 -7.02 12.22 0.93
CA GLY A 33 -5.99 12.10 1.94
C GLY A 33 -4.77 11.33 1.46
N SER A 34 -3.85 11.08 2.38
CA SER A 34 -2.79 10.09 2.22
C SER A 34 -3.06 8.88 3.09
N TYR A 35 -2.41 7.78 2.77
CA TYR A 35 -2.37 6.60 3.61
C TYR A 35 -0.97 5.99 3.63
N GLN A 36 -0.67 5.29 4.70
CA GLN A 36 0.52 4.48 4.85
C GLN A 36 0.11 3.11 5.42
N ILE A 37 0.55 2.04 4.77
CA ILE A 37 0.40 0.66 5.24
C ILE A 37 1.80 0.15 5.54
N SER A 38 1.99 -0.47 6.69
CA SER A 38 3.26 -1.14 6.98
C SER A 38 3.04 -2.37 7.85
N GLY A 39 3.82 -3.41 7.64
CA GLY A 39 3.73 -4.61 8.46
C GLY A 39 4.66 -5.70 8.01
N GLY A 40 4.39 -6.91 8.50
CA GLY A 40 5.16 -8.08 8.16
C GLY A 40 4.49 -9.37 8.59
N GLY A 41 5.07 -10.48 8.16
CA GLY A 41 4.50 -11.79 8.44
C GLY A 41 5.16 -12.90 7.65
N PHE A 42 4.37 -13.92 7.34
CA PHE A 42 4.82 -15.11 6.63
C PHE A 42 4.90 -14.85 5.12
N PHE A 43 5.97 -15.34 4.51
CA PHE A 43 6.24 -15.18 3.09
C PHE A 43 6.83 -16.46 2.51
N ALA A 44 6.05 -17.16 1.68
CA ALA A 44 6.50 -18.31 0.93
C ALA A 44 7.09 -17.85 -0.41
N GLY A 45 8.40 -17.57 -0.40
CA GLY A 45 9.14 -17.13 -1.57
C GLY A 45 10.44 -16.43 -1.16
N LEU A 46 11.15 -15.92 -2.17
CA LEU A 46 12.24 -14.96 -2.00
C LEU A 46 12.00 -13.85 -3.01
N GLY A 47 11.90 -12.61 -2.55
CA GLY A 47 11.61 -11.51 -3.45
C GLY A 47 11.77 -10.15 -2.80
N ALA A 48 12.09 -9.18 -3.65
CA ALA A 48 11.99 -7.76 -3.35
C ALA A 48 11.34 -7.09 -4.56
N SER A 49 10.25 -6.38 -4.32
CA SER A 49 9.44 -5.77 -5.36
C SER A 49 9.08 -4.33 -5.02
N ALA A 50 8.95 -3.53 -6.07
CA ALA A 50 8.39 -2.19 -6.03
C ALA A 50 7.26 -2.15 -7.05
N VAL A 51 6.03 -2.03 -6.56
CA VAL A 51 4.80 -2.15 -7.34
C VAL A 51 3.92 -0.92 -7.17
N ALA A 52 3.27 -0.51 -8.23
CA ALA A 52 2.13 0.38 -8.15
C ALA A 52 0.91 -0.43 -7.73
N SER A 53 0.14 0.14 -6.81
CA SER A 53 -0.96 -0.54 -6.14
C SER A 53 -2.24 0.26 -6.27
N ILE A 54 -3.34 -0.43 -6.57
CA ILE A 54 -4.68 0.14 -6.53
C ILE A 54 -5.53 -0.74 -5.64
N SER A 55 -6.11 -0.14 -4.61
CA SER A 55 -6.95 -0.84 -3.64
C SER A 55 -8.37 -0.28 -3.60
N LEU A 56 -9.35 -1.18 -3.52
CA LEU A 56 -10.78 -0.87 -3.55
C LEU A 56 -11.45 -1.37 -2.26
N ALA A 57 -12.05 -0.44 -1.51
CA ALA A 57 -12.77 -0.69 -0.27
C ALA A 57 -14.25 -0.30 -0.45
N PRO A 58 -15.10 -1.18 -1.02
CA PRO A 58 -16.43 -0.79 -1.51
C PRO A 58 -17.42 -0.39 -0.41
N TYR A 59 -17.22 -0.84 0.84
CA TYR A 59 -18.12 -0.54 1.95
C TYR A 59 -17.55 0.45 2.98
N ALA A 60 -16.32 0.93 2.76
CA ALA A 60 -15.73 1.99 3.57
C ALA A 60 -16.48 3.30 3.32
N GLN A 61 -16.86 3.99 4.38
CA GLN A 61 -17.69 5.20 4.33
C GLN A 61 -16.88 6.47 4.54
N LYS A 62 -15.68 6.37 5.11
CA LYS A 62 -14.74 7.48 5.30
C LYS A 62 -13.33 6.96 5.13
N ILE A 63 -12.38 7.85 4.85
CA ILE A 63 -10.97 7.41 4.77
C ILE A 63 -10.47 6.83 6.09
N ALA A 64 -10.99 7.34 7.23
CA ALA A 64 -10.61 6.89 8.56
C ALA A 64 -11.08 5.46 8.88
N ASP A 65 -12.05 4.93 8.14
CA ASP A 65 -12.50 3.53 8.28
C ASP A 65 -11.43 2.53 7.86
N MET A 66 -10.39 3.00 7.15
CA MET A 66 -9.23 2.22 6.76
C MET A 66 -8.13 2.22 7.82
N ASN A 67 -8.26 3.00 8.92
CA ASN A 67 -7.27 2.97 9.99
C ASN A 67 -7.37 1.66 10.79
N GLY A 68 -6.22 1.10 11.15
CA GLY A 68 -6.13 -0.04 12.04
C GLY A 68 -5.36 -1.20 11.45
N THR A 69 -5.43 -2.33 12.14
CA THR A 69 -4.70 -3.54 11.77
C THR A 69 -5.52 -4.41 10.82
N THR A 70 -4.88 -4.90 9.77
CA THR A 70 -5.44 -5.81 8.77
C THR A 70 -4.58 -7.06 8.65
N GLU A 71 -5.22 -8.21 8.45
CA GLU A 71 -4.55 -9.40 7.92
C GLU A 71 -4.63 -9.36 6.39
N THR A 72 -3.47 -9.32 5.75
CA THR A 72 -3.30 -9.24 4.31
C THR A 72 -2.90 -10.62 3.79
N LEU A 73 -3.79 -11.22 2.99
CA LEU A 73 -3.58 -12.52 2.35
C LEU A 73 -3.48 -12.31 0.85
N GLY A 74 -2.40 -12.79 0.25
CA GLY A 74 -2.12 -12.44 -1.13
C GLY A 74 -1.07 -13.30 -1.78
N GLY A 75 -0.78 -12.94 -3.02
CA GLY A 75 0.23 -13.61 -3.81
C GLY A 75 0.50 -12.90 -5.12
N SER A 76 1.67 -13.19 -5.67
CA SER A 76 2.13 -12.57 -6.90
C SER A 76 2.68 -13.62 -7.87
N TYR A 77 2.62 -13.29 -9.15
CA TYR A 77 3.32 -13.99 -10.21
C TYR A 77 4.34 -13.06 -10.85
N SER A 78 5.57 -13.56 -10.97
CA SER A 78 6.72 -12.84 -11.47
C SER A 78 7.30 -13.54 -12.70
N LYS A 79 7.58 -12.77 -13.75
CA LYS A 79 8.30 -13.22 -14.96
C LYS A 79 9.37 -12.21 -15.33
N ALA A 80 10.63 -12.67 -15.33
CA ALA A 80 11.80 -11.81 -15.48
C ALA A 80 11.80 -10.69 -14.42
N PHE A 81 11.66 -9.43 -14.83
CA PHE A 81 11.62 -8.27 -13.93
C PHE A 81 10.21 -7.78 -13.67
N PHE A 82 9.17 -8.38 -14.25
CA PHE A 82 7.79 -7.96 -14.09
C PHE A 82 7.08 -8.80 -13.03
N THR A 83 6.28 -8.16 -12.19
CA THR A 83 5.42 -8.83 -11.22
C THR A 83 4.00 -8.28 -11.26
N ALA A 84 3.03 -9.16 -11.05
CA ALA A 84 1.63 -8.80 -10.87
C ALA A 84 1.02 -9.67 -9.77
N GLY A 85 0.18 -9.09 -8.92
CA GLY A 85 -0.42 -9.79 -7.79
C GLY A 85 -1.69 -9.12 -7.31
N ALA A 86 -2.35 -9.78 -6.36
CA ALA A 86 -3.52 -9.24 -5.70
C ALA A 86 -3.61 -9.74 -4.26
N ASP A 87 -4.06 -8.85 -3.39
CA ASP A 87 -4.15 -9.10 -1.96
C ASP A 87 -5.57 -8.81 -1.47
N VAL A 88 -6.05 -9.63 -0.55
CA VAL A 88 -7.28 -9.40 0.23
C VAL A 88 -6.87 -8.96 1.62
N ASN A 89 -7.41 -7.84 2.07
CA ASN A 89 -7.09 -7.24 3.35
C ASN A 89 -8.33 -7.29 4.24
N ILE A 90 -8.23 -8.02 5.34
CA ILE A 90 -9.32 -8.25 6.29
C ILE A 90 -9.00 -7.47 7.56
N PRO A 91 -9.83 -6.49 7.97
CA PRO A 91 -9.58 -5.75 9.20
C PRO A 91 -9.71 -6.68 10.41
N LEU A 92 -8.71 -6.64 11.29
CA LEU A 92 -8.71 -7.33 12.58
C LEU A 92 -9.43 -6.52 13.66
N GLU A 93 -9.60 -5.21 13.40
CA GLU A 93 -10.26 -4.27 14.28
C GLU A 93 -11.43 -3.60 13.54
N GLY A 94 -12.57 -3.43 14.22
CA GLY A 94 -13.75 -2.80 13.63
C GLY A 94 -14.60 -3.74 12.78
N SER A 95 -15.17 -3.21 11.69
CA SER A 95 -16.14 -3.93 10.85
C SER A 95 -15.45 -4.73 9.75
N ILE A 96 -15.75 -6.04 9.63
CA ILE A 96 -15.25 -6.88 8.52
C ILE A 96 -15.63 -6.34 7.13
N TRP A 97 -16.71 -5.55 7.05
CA TRP A 97 -17.12 -4.90 5.81
C TRP A 97 -16.10 -3.88 5.30
N ASN A 98 -15.20 -3.39 6.15
CA ASN A 98 -14.11 -2.50 5.74
C ASN A 98 -12.96 -3.25 5.03
N SER A 99 -13.15 -4.53 4.70
CA SER A 99 -12.21 -5.29 3.88
C SER A 99 -12.01 -4.63 2.50
N TYR A 100 -10.80 -4.74 1.98
CA TYR A 100 -10.45 -4.20 0.67
C TYR A 100 -9.55 -5.14 -0.11
N ILE A 101 -9.65 -5.04 -1.44
CA ILE A 101 -8.82 -5.80 -2.38
C ILE A 101 -7.82 -4.85 -2.99
N SER A 102 -6.56 -5.28 -3.05
CA SER A 102 -5.45 -4.56 -3.65
C SER A 102 -4.95 -5.30 -4.87
N PHE A 103 -4.63 -4.55 -5.92
CA PHE A 103 -4.01 -5.06 -7.14
C PHE A 103 -2.66 -4.40 -7.32
N HIS A 104 -1.65 -5.21 -7.63
CA HIS A 104 -0.26 -4.82 -7.65
C HIS A 104 0.33 -5.11 -9.02
N ILE A 105 0.99 -4.12 -9.63
CA ILE A 105 1.78 -4.31 -10.85
C ILE A 105 3.09 -3.56 -10.72
N GLY A 106 4.19 -4.17 -11.16
CA GLY A 106 5.45 -3.44 -11.18
C GLY A 106 6.65 -4.32 -11.43
N VAL A 107 7.73 -3.95 -10.76
CA VAL A 107 9.02 -4.58 -10.96
C VAL A 107 9.45 -5.36 -9.73
N THR A 108 10.11 -6.48 -9.99
CA THR A 108 10.71 -7.34 -8.96
C THR A 108 12.17 -7.58 -9.29
N VAL A 109 12.98 -7.82 -8.27
CA VAL A 109 14.27 -8.48 -8.45
C VAL A 109 14.05 -9.85 -9.09
N LYS A 110 15.01 -10.29 -9.89
CA LYS A 110 14.97 -11.60 -10.54
C LYS A 110 14.89 -12.70 -9.47
N THR A 111 13.71 -13.27 -9.31
CA THR A 111 13.46 -14.36 -8.37
C THR A 111 13.57 -15.72 -9.09
N PRO A 112 14.16 -16.75 -8.44
CA PRO A 112 14.18 -18.11 -8.96
C PRO A 112 12.78 -18.78 -8.93
N LEU A 113 11.85 -18.25 -8.13
CA LEU A 113 10.49 -18.75 -8.01
C LEU A 113 9.50 -17.75 -8.61
N PRO A 114 8.79 -18.11 -9.70
CA PRO A 114 7.89 -17.18 -10.38
C PRO A 114 6.59 -16.94 -9.60
N ILE A 115 6.34 -17.64 -8.49
CA ILE A 115 5.12 -17.53 -7.69
C ILE A 115 5.51 -17.27 -6.24
N GLU A 116 4.75 -16.38 -5.62
CA GLU A 116 4.88 -15.97 -4.23
C GLU A 116 3.50 -15.98 -3.57
N VAL A 117 3.44 -16.40 -2.31
CA VAL A 117 2.24 -16.33 -1.47
C VAL A 117 2.64 -15.78 -0.10
N HIS A 118 1.82 -14.91 0.47
CA HIS A 118 2.09 -14.31 1.76
C HIS A 118 0.84 -14.17 2.63
N ALA A 119 1.09 -14.09 3.94
CA ALA A 119 0.14 -13.70 4.96
C ALA A 119 0.82 -12.69 5.88
N LEU A 120 0.42 -11.43 5.79
CA LEU A 120 1.07 -10.31 6.46
C LEU A 120 0.08 -9.63 7.38
N THR A 121 0.47 -9.40 8.63
CA THR A 121 -0.27 -8.49 9.49
C THR A 121 0.26 -7.08 9.24
N THR A 122 -0.62 -6.20 8.75
CA THR A 122 -0.29 -4.82 8.36
C THR A 122 -1.11 -3.82 9.15
N THR A 123 -0.55 -2.64 9.38
CA THR A 123 -1.25 -1.52 10.01
C THR A 123 -1.38 -0.39 9.00
N THR A 124 -2.62 0.06 8.80
CA THR A 124 -2.95 1.18 7.94
C THR A 124 -3.19 2.44 8.78
N THR A 125 -2.60 3.54 8.34
CA THR A 125 -2.83 4.88 8.88
C THR A 125 -3.22 5.81 7.73
N THR A 126 -4.19 6.69 7.98
CA THR A 126 -4.71 7.64 7.00
C THR A 126 -4.71 9.05 7.56
N GLN A 127 -4.56 10.02 6.67
CA GLN A 127 -4.61 11.43 7.02
C GLN A 127 -5.49 12.17 6.03
N LEU A 128 -6.53 12.86 6.54
CA LEU A 128 -7.42 13.69 5.72
C LEU A 128 -6.72 15.01 5.38
N TYR A 129 -6.68 15.36 4.10
CA TYR A 129 -6.14 16.62 3.63
C TYR A 129 -7.22 17.54 3.06
N GLY A 130 -8.29 17.01 2.48
CA GLY A 130 -9.36 17.83 1.92
C GLY A 130 -10.71 17.13 1.85
N GLU A 131 -11.77 17.89 2.11
CA GLU A 131 -13.16 17.42 2.04
C GLU A 131 -14.04 18.47 1.34
N GLY A 132 -14.96 18.02 0.48
CA GLY A 132 -15.84 18.93 -0.25
C GLY A 132 -17.00 18.23 -0.94
N LYS A 133 -17.99 19.01 -1.38
CA LYS A 133 -19.19 18.48 -2.07
C LYS A 133 -18.89 17.99 -3.49
N SER A 134 -17.72 18.32 -4.01
CA SER A 134 -17.22 17.87 -5.31
C SER A 134 -15.76 17.42 -5.20
N ARG A 135 -15.36 16.52 -6.10
CA ARG A 135 -13.97 16.03 -6.18
C ARG A 135 -12.96 17.17 -6.37
N SER A 136 -13.28 18.17 -7.20
CA SER A 136 -12.39 19.31 -7.45
C SER A 136 -12.21 20.19 -6.21
N GLU A 137 -13.28 20.41 -5.44
CA GLU A 137 -13.22 21.15 -4.17
C GLU A 137 -12.35 20.42 -3.15
N ALA A 138 -12.57 19.12 -2.97
CA ALA A 138 -11.79 18.29 -2.05
C ALA A 138 -10.31 18.25 -2.45
N TRP A 139 -10.01 18.14 -3.75
CA TRP A 139 -8.64 18.15 -4.28
C TRP A 139 -7.94 19.48 -4.05
N ASN A 140 -8.60 20.59 -4.36
CA ASN A 140 -8.02 21.92 -4.17
C ASN A 140 -7.72 22.19 -2.70
N LYS A 141 -8.60 21.76 -1.78
CA LYS A 141 -8.33 21.82 -0.34
C LYS A 141 -7.17 20.92 0.04
N ALA A 142 -7.11 19.68 -0.46
CA ALA A 142 -6.06 18.74 -0.13
C ALA A 142 -4.66 19.22 -0.57
N VAL A 143 -4.55 19.76 -1.79
CA VAL A 143 -3.29 20.34 -2.28
C VAL A 143 -2.88 21.58 -1.46
N LYS A 144 -3.83 22.48 -1.15
CA LYS A 144 -3.57 23.65 -0.29
C LYS A 144 -3.10 23.24 1.10
N ASN A 145 -3.66 22.17 1.65
CA ASN A 145 -3.31 21.64 2.96
C ASN A 145 -2.03 20.78 2.95
N GLY A 146 -1.32 20.72 1.83
CA GLY A 146 0.03 20.15 1.77
C GLY A 146 0.11 18.68 1.37
N LEU A 147 -0.95 18.07 0.82
CA LEU A 147 -0.97 16.65 0.43
C LEU A 147 0.29 16.23 -0.33
N LEU A 148 0.67 16.98 -1.38
CA LEU A 148 1.81 16.63 -2.23
C LEU A 148 3.17 16.87 -1.57
N LYS A 149 3.24 17.74 -0.56
CA LYS A 149 4.48 18.03 0.18
C LYS A 149 4.72 17.00 1.28
N ASN A 150 3.65 16.40 1.77
CA ASN A 150 3.67 15.47 2.89
C ASN A 150 3.49 14.00 2.45
N LEU A 151 3.41 13.73 1.14
CA LEU A 151 3.57 12.36 0.63
C LEU A 151 4.98 11.90 1.04
N PRO A 152 5.10 10.83 1.84
CA PRO A 152 6.35 10.52 2.52
C PRO A 152 7.46 10.13 1.55
N SER A 153 8.44 11.03 1.41
CA SER A 153 9.78 10.74 0.86
C SER A 153 10.50 9.61 1.64
N ASP A 154 10.04 9.34 2.86
CA ASP A 154 10.56 8.30 3.75
C ASP A 154 10.31 6.88 3.23
N ALA A 155 9.27 6.65 2.42
CA ALA A 155 8.98 5.35 1.82
C ALA A 155 10.14 4.83 0.95
N ILE A 156 10.67 5.71 0.09
CA ILE A 156 11.80 5.42 -0.79
C ILE A 156 13.08 5.21 0.04
N LYS A 157 13.23 5.96 1.13
CA LYS A 157 14.38 5.84 2.05
C LYS A 157 14.34 4.53 2.84
N HIS A 158 13.16 4.13 3.34
CA HIS A 158 12.96 2.87 4.05
C HIS A 158 13.14 1.67 3.11
N PHE A 159 12.65 1.76 1.86
CA PHE A 159 12.92 0.75 0.83
C PHE A 159 14.41 0.58 0.57
N LYS A 160 15.13 1.67 0.29
CA LYS A 160 16.59 1.64 0.08
C LYS A 160 17.29 0.95 1.24
N ARG A 161 16.92 1.31 2.46
CA ARG A 161 17.50 0.72 3.67
C ARG A 161 17.20 -0.78 3.80
N ALA A 162 15.95 -1.20 3.65
CA ALA A 162 15.56 -2.60 3.75
C ALA A 162 16.21 -3.47 2.64
N TYR A 163 16.30 -2.94 1.42
CA TYR A 163 17.01 -3.58 0.31
C TYR A 163 18.50 -3.77 0.63
N MET A 164 19.19 -2.71 1.06
CA MET A 164 20.61 -2.77 1.42
C MET A 164 20.86 -3.74 2.59
N GLU A 165 19.99 -3.74 3.61
CA GLU A 165 20.11 -4.63 4.77
C GLU A 165 19.92 -6.10 4.38
N HIS A 166 19.01 -6.40 3.45
CA HIS A 166 18.72 -7.78 3.04
C HIS A 166 19.71 -8.35 2.01
N PHE A 167 20.11 -7.53 1.02
CA PHE A 167 20.94 -8.00 -0.11
C PHE A 167 22.41 -7.60 -0.01
N LYS A 168 22.78 -6.71 0.93
CA LYS A 168 24.16 -6.19 1.09
C LYS A 168 24.71 -5.51 -0.17
N GLU A 169 23.82 -4.95 -0.99
CA GLU A 169 24.14 -4.26 -2.25
C GLU A 169 23.58 -2.83 -2.21
N ASP A 170 24.25 -1.90 -2.91
CA ASP A 170 23.85 -0.50 -2.98
C ASP A 170 22.70 -0.32 -4.00
N PHE A 171 21.62 0.35 -3.59
CA PHE A 171 20.45 0.56 -4.45
C PHE A 171 20.48 1.93 -5.15
N ASN A 172 21.05 1.97 -6.35
CA ASN A 172 20.97 3.14 -7.24
C ASN A 172 19.76 3.01 -8.18
N LEU A 173 18.81 3.93 -8.02
CA LEU A 173 17.84 4.30 -9.05
C LEU A 173 18.38 5.58 -9.69
N ASP A 174 19.15 5.43 -10.75
CA ASP A 174 19.34 6.51 -11.73
C ASP A 174 18.06 6.68 -12.56
#